data_AF-A0A9E6X821-F1
#
_entry.id   AF-A0A9E6X821-F1
#
_cell.length_a   1.000
_cell.length_b   1.000
_cell.length_c   1.000
_cell.angle_alpha   90.00
_cell.angle_beta   90.00
_cell.angle_gamma   90.00
#
_symmetry.space_group_name_H-M   'P 1'
#
loop_
_entity.id
_entity.type
_entity.pdbx_description
1 polymer ?
#
loop_
_entity_poly.entity_id
_entity_poly.type
_entity_poly.pdbx_seq_one_letter_code
_entity_poly.pdbx_strand_id
1 'polypeptide(L)'
;MTMERIVLQFVVVAVMTAATPIALVVSALLWQSPAAQVPSHWSFTGTPEVQSSTTVFLIALVPSVLCSIVAVFCAIFLRGDVGRWTAAIGLGALVLVAAFSSLIWPVAQLTAATPSLENRIGPPFALFGIALALGAGAFVIAATRAPAGTSLELLDDGVQPDRDPGARRLNERWR
;
A
#
# COMPACT_ATOMS: atom_id res chain seq x y z
N MET A 1 4.64 -12.23 27.61
CA MET A 1 4.75 -11.93 26.17
C MET A 1 3.37 -12.09 25.55
N THR A 2 2.62 -11.00 25.44
CA THR A 2 1.38 -11.00 24.66
C THR A 2 1.77 -11.16 23.19
N MET A 3 1.29 -12.21 22.55
CA MET A 3 1.45 -12.39 21.10
C MET A 3 0.86 -11.16 20.41
N GLU A 4 1.73 -10.36 19.82
CA GLU A 4 1.32 -9.17 19.08
C GLU A 4 0.53 -9.62 17.85
N ARG A 5 -0.76 -9.32 17.82
CA ARG A 5 -1.67 -9.83 16.79
C ARG A 5 -1.42 -9.05 15.50
N ILE A 6 -0.93 -9.74 14.47
CA ILE A 6 -0.73 -9.19 13.12
C ILE A 6 -2.04 -8.57 12.62
N VAL A 7 -1.97 -7.33 12.14
CA VAL A 7 -3.12 -6.61 11.58
C VAL A 7 -3.33 -7.07 10.14
N LEU A 8 -4.41 -7.80 9.89
CA LEU A 8 -4.70 -8.41 8.58
C LEU A 8 -4.70 -7.38 7.44
N GLN A 9 -5.19 -6.17 7.68
CA GLN A 9 -5.22 -5.08 6.70
C GLN A 9 -3.81 -4.73 6.20
N PHE A 10 -2.81 -4.74 7.09
CA PHE A 10 -1.42 -4.44 6.70
C PHE A 10 -0.83 -5.57 5.86
N VAL A 11 -1.18 -6.82 6.16
CA VAL A 11 -0.79 -7.99 5.34
C VAL A 11 -1.38 -7.88 3.94
N VAL A 12 -2.67 -7.55 3.82
CA VAL A 12 -3.32 -7.36 2.52
C VAL A 12 -2.62 -6.26 1.72
N VAL A 13 -2.31 -5.13 2.33
CA VAL A 13 -1.58 -4.06 1.65
C VAL A 13 -0.18 -4.50 1.25
N ALA A 14 0.55 -5.22 2.11
CA ALA A 14 1.87 -5.76 1.76
C ALA A 14 1.82 -6.73 0.57
N VAL A 15 0.80 -7.58 0.50
CA VAL A 15 0.56 -8.47 -0.64
C VAL A 15 0.27 -7.66 -1.91
N MET A 16 -0.58 -6.62 -1.83
CA MET A 16 -0.85 -5.73 -2.96
C MET A 16 0.43 -5.05 -3.46
N THR A 17 1.27 -4.53 -2.56
CA THR A 17 2.56 -3.92 -2.93
C THR A 17 3.49 -4.96 -3.58
N ALA A 18 3.60 -6.16 -3.00
CA ALA A 18 4.46 -7.23 -3.51
C ALA A 18 3.99 -7.80 -4.87
N ALA A 19 2.69 -7.68 -5.18
CA ALA A 19 2.17 -8.08 -6.48
C ALA A 19 2.65 -7.17 -7.63
N THR A 20 3.00 -5.90 -7.36
CA THR A 20 3.40 -4.96 -8.42
C THR A 20 4.73 -5.33 -9.09
N PRO A 21 5.85 -5.61 -8.38
CA PRO A 21 7.09 -6.02 -9.05
C PRO A 21 6.94 -7.39 -9.74
N ILE A 22 6.08 -8.28 -9.23
CA ILE A 22 5.79 -9.57 -9.88
C ILE A 22 5.09 -9.31 -11.22
N ALA A 23 4.07 -8.45 -11.24
CA ALA A 23 3.37 -8.08 -12.46
C ALA A 23 4.31 -7.41 -13.48
N LEU A 24 5.25 -6.57 -13.02
CA LEU A 24 6.30 -6.00 -13.86
C LEU A 24 7.16 -7.10 -14.51
N VAL A 25 7.69 -8.04 -13.72
CA VAL A 25 8.53 -9.14 -14.23
C VAL A 25 7.75 -10.01 -15.22
N VAL A 26 6.51 -10.39 -14.88
CA VAL A 26 5.63 -11.15 -15.78
C VAL A 26 5.40 -10.38 -17.09
N SER A 27 5.14 -9.06 -17.02
CA SER A 27 4.96 -8.25 -18.22
C SER A 27 6.21 -8.20 -19.10
N ALA A 28 7.40 -8.15 -18.51
CA ALA A 28 8.66 -8.17 -19.25
C ALA A 28 8.94 -9.54 -19.91
N LEU A 29 8.54 -10.63 -19.26
CA LEU A 29 8.68 -11.98 -19.81
C LEU A 29 7.70 -12.26 -20.95
N LEU A 30 6.47 -11.75 -20.84
CA LEU A 30 5.42 -11.92 -21.85
C LEU A 30 5.62 -10.99 -23.05
N TRP A 31 6.18 -9.79 -22.84
CA TRP A 31 6.32 -8.76 -23.87
C TRP A 31 7.79 -8.51 -24.22
N GLN A 32 8.42 -9.48 -24.89
CA GLN A 32 9.85 -9.45 -25.23
C GLN A 32 10.20 -8.50 -26.39
N SER A 33 9.21 -8.12 -27.20
CA SER A 33 9.30 -7.15 -28.30
C SER A 33 8.12 -6.18 -28.14
N PRO A 34 8.29 -4.84 -28.13
CA PRO A 34 9.36 -4.01 -28.70
C PRO A 34 10.38 -3.43 -27.68
N ALA A 35 10.97 -4.26 -26.81
CA ALA A 35 11.95 -3.80 -25.81
C ALA A 35 13.14 -3.01 -26.40
N ALA A 36 13.56 -3.32 -27.64
CA ALA A 36 14.65 -2.63 -28.33
C ALA A 36 14.31 -1.18 -28.76
N GLN A 37 13.04 -0.83 -28.87
CA GLN A 37 12.59 0.51 -29.31
C GLN A 37 12.31 1.45 -28.14
N VAL A 38 12.16 0.91 -26.92
CA VAL A 38 11.93 1.67 -25.68
C VAL A 38 12.95 2.80 -25.43
N PRO A 39 14.28 2.59 -25.61
CA PRO A 39 15.27 3.64 -25.38
C PRO A 39 15.08 4.90 -26.24
N SER A 40 14.69 4.72 -27.51
CA SER A 40 14.56 5.80 -28.49
C SER A 40 13.41 6.78 -28.21
N HIS A 41 12.48 6.41 -27.32
CA HIS A 41 11.30 7.21 -26.97
C HIS A 41 11.38 7.83 -25.57
N TRP A 42 12.49 7.64 -24.85
CA TRP A 42 12.68 8.11 -23.47
C TRP A 42 13.63 9.30 -23.37
N SER A 43 14.09 9.84 -24.50
CA SER A 43 14.80 11.12 -24.57
C SER A 43 13.83 12.27 -24.26
N PHE A 44 13.56 12.50 -22.97
CA PHE A 44 12.96 13.75 -22.54
C PHE A 44 14.03 14.86 -22.59
N THR A 45 13.61 16.07 -22.94
CA THR A 45 14.48 17.24 -22.91
C THR A 45 15.04 17.41 -21.48
N GLY A 46 16.35 17.26 -21.31
CA GLY A 46 17.04 17.42 -20.02
C GLY A 46 17.31 16.14 -19.21
N THR A 47 16.93 14.95 -19.71
CA THR A 47 17.34 13.67 -19.10
C THR A 47 18.50 13.03 -19.87
N PRO A 48 19.47 12.40 -19.18
CA PRO A 48 20.52 11.65 -19.85
C PRO A 48 19.90 10.54 -20.70
N GLU A 49 20.45 10.36 -21.90
CA GLU A 49 19.98 9.36 -22.85
C GLU A 49 20.10 7.97 -22.23
N VAL A 50 18.97 7.26 -22.10
CA VAL A 50 18.98 5.92 -21.48
C VAL A 50 19.45 4.93 -22.54
N GLN A 51 20.69 4.46 -22.42
CA GLN A 51 21.35 3.68 -23.47
C GLN A 51 20.85 2.23 -23.62
N SER A 52 20.01 1.73 -22.70
CA SER A 52 19.57 0.33 -22.70
C SER A 52 18.18 0.13 -22.11
N SER A 53 17.41 -0.79 -22.71
CA SER A 53 16.12 -1.27 -22.18
C SER A 53 16.27 -1.90 -20.80
N THR A 54 17.41 -2.52 -20.51
CA THR A 54 17.73 -3.07 -19.19
C THR A 54 17.73 -1.99 -18.12
N THR A 55 18.26 -0.81 -18.43
CA THR A 55 18.29 0.32 -17.49
C THR A 55 16.88 0.83 -17.19
N VAL A 56 16.01 0.98 -18.21
CA VAL A 56 14.60 1.37 -18.01
C VAL A 56 13.86 0.35 -17.15
N PHE A 57 14.09 -0.94 -17.40
CA PHE A 57 13.50 -2.01 -16.59
C PHE A 57 13.96 -1.95 -15.12
N LEU A 58 15.25 -1.70 -14.87
CA LEU A 58 15.77 -1.58 -13.51
C LEU A 58 15.24 -0.32 -12.79
N ILE A 59 15.07 0.80 -13.50
CA ILE A 59 14.45 2.02 -12.96
C ILE A 59 13.00 1.75 -12.52
N ALA A 60 12.28 0.90 -13.24
CA ALA A 60 10.94 0.46 -12.85
C ALA A 60 10.97 -0.54 -11.66
N LEU A 61 11.88 -1.51 -11.72
CA LEU A 61 11.92 -2.65 -10.79
C LEU A 61 12.42 -2.26 -9.39
N VAL A 62 13.55 -1.57 -9.29
CA VAL A 62 14.22 -1.27 -8.02
C VAL A 62 13.31 -0.54 -7.03
N PRO A 63 12.70 0.61 -7.36
CA PRO A 63 11.79 1.30 -6.45
C PRO A 63 10.57 0.44 -6.08
N SER A 64 10.03 -0.35 -7.02
CA SER A 64 8.90 -1.24 -6.72
C SER A 64 9.25 -2.35 -5.73
N VAL A 65 10.44 -2.94 -5.85
CA VAL A 65 10.94 -3.95 -4.91
C VAL A 65 11.21 -3.33 -3.54
N LEU A 66 11.83 -2.14 -3.49
CA LEU A 66 12.07 -1.44 -2.23
C LEU A 66 10.77 -1.10 -1.51
N CYS A 67 9.75 -0.60 -2.21
CA CYS A 67 8.44 -0.37 -1.60
C CYS A 67 7.80 -1.67 -1.07
N SER A 68 7.98 -2.79 -1.77
CA SER A 68 7.48 -4.10 -1.31
C SER A 68 8.16 -4.54 -0.02
N ILE A 69 9.49 -4.39 0.08
CA ILE A 69 10.25 -4.69 1.29
C ILE A 69 9.76 -3.83 2.46
N VAL A 70 9.60 -2.52 2.23
CA VAL A 70 9.09 -1.59 3.26
C VAL A 70 7.67 -1.98 3.67
N ALA A 71 6.78 -2.32 2.74
CA ALA A 71 5.42 -2.73 3.05
C ALA A 71 5.36 -4.04 3.86
N VAL A 72 6.22 -5.02 3.55
CA VAL A 72 6.34 -6.26 4.34
C VAL A 72 6.86 -5.97 5.74
N PHE A 73 7.90 -5.13 5.85
CA PHE A 73 8.42 -4.69 7.15
C PHE A 73 7.32 -3.99 7.96
N CYS A 74 6.54 -3.12 7.31
CA CYS A 74 5.39 -2.48 7.91
C CYS A 74 4.34 -3.49 8.40
N ALA A 75 4.02 -4.53 7.62
CA ALA A 75 3.06 -5.55 8.03
C ALA A 75 3.52 -6.39 9.23
N ILE A 76 4.83 -6.57 9.40
CA ILE A 76 5.42 -7.34 10.51
C ILE A 76 5.54 -6.49 11.78
N PHE A 77 5.99 -5.24 11.64
CA PHE A 77 6.41 -4.41 12.78
C PHE A 77 5.45 -3.27 13.12
N LEU A 78 4.53 -2.85 12.24
CA LEU A 78 3.53 -1.87 12.65
C LEU A 78 2.53 -2.51 13.59
N ARG A 79 2.50 -1.90 14.77
CA ARG A 79 1.54 -2.17 15.82
C ARG A 79 0.15 -1.60 15.49
N GLY A 80 -0.87 -2.17 16.13
CA GLY A 80 -2.26 -1.71 15.97
C GLY A 80 -2.54 -0.33 16.56
N ASP A 81 -1.70 0.17 17.47
CA ASP A 81 -1.79 1.46 18.16
C ASP A 81 -1.31 2.67 17.32
N VAL A 82 -0.65 2.45 16.19
CA VAL A 82 -0.25 3.51 15.26
C VAL A 82 -1.49 4.28 14.81
N GLY A 83 -1.37 5.60 14.59
CA GLY A 83 -2.48 6.44 14.12
C GLY A 83 -3.14 5.91 12.85
N ARG A 84 -4.47 5.70 12.89
CA ARG A 84 -5.26 5.06 11.81
C ARG A 84 -4.97 5.66 10.43
N TRP A 85 -5.14 6.97 10.34
CA TRP A 85 -5.00 7.73 9.10
C TRP A 85 -3.56 7.83 8.63
N THR A 86 -2.60 8.04 9.54
CA THR A 86 -1.17 8.10 9.20
C THR A 86 -0.68 6.79 8.58
N ALA A 87 -1.05 5.64 9.18
CA ALA A 87 -0.70 4.34 8.61
C ALA A 87 -1.39 4.11 7.26
N ALA A 88 -2.66 4.49 7.13
CA ALA A 88 -3.40 4.32 5.88
C ALA A 88 -2.80 5.15 4.74
N ILE A 89 -2.43 6.41 4.99
CA ILE A 89 -1.76 7.28 4.01
C ILE A 89 -0.40 6.68 3.63
N GLY A 90 0.42 6.28 4.61
CA GLY A 90 1.75 5.72 4.34
C GLY A 90 1.69 4.42 3.52
N LEU A 91 0.81 3.51 3.90
CA LEU A 91 0.63 2.23 3.20
C LEU A 91 0.01 2.41 1.80
N GLY A 92 -0.97 3.31 1.66
CA GLY A 92 -1.53 3.67 0.36
C GLY A 92 -0.49 4.29 -0.58
N ALA A 93 0.35 5.19 -0.05
CA ALA A 93 1.44 5.81 -0.80
C ALA A 93 2.50 4.77 -1.23
N LEU A 94 2.82 3.79 -0.38
CA LEU A 94 3.75 2.71 -0.75
C LEU A 94 3.22 1.87 -1.92
N VAL A 95 1.96 1.46 -1.88
CA VAL A 95 1.32 0.73 -3.01
C VAL A 95 1.30 1.60 -4.26
N LEU A 96 0.96 2.87 -4.11
CA LEU A 96 0.91 3.82 -5.22
C LEU A 96 2.27 3.91 -5.92
N VAL A 97 3.35 4.16 -5.17
CA VAL A 97 4.71 4.28 -5.72
C VAL A 97 5.17 2.97 -6.35
N ALA A 98 4.90 1.83 -5.71
CA ALA A 98 5.26 0.52 -6.25
C ALA A 98 4.53 0.23 -7.57
N ALA A 99 3.24 0.53 -7.64
CA ALA A 99 2.42 0.37 -8.82
C ALA A 99 2.86 1.32 -9.95
N PHE A 100 3.04 2.62 -9.66
CA PHE A 100 3.53 3.59 -10.63
C PHE A 100 4.88 3.16 -11.23
N SER A 101 5.82 2.77 -10.38
CA SER A 101 7.14 2.32 -10.82
C SER A 101 7.04 1.06 -11.69
N SER A 102 6.24 0.08 -11.27
CA SER A 102 6.01 -1.17 -12.03
C SER A 102 5.37 -0.94 -13.39
N LEU A 103 4.57 0.11 -13.53
CA LEU A 103 3.88 0.43 -14.77
C LEU A 103 4.73 1.21 -15.77
N ILE A 104 5.89 1.74 -15.37
CA ILE A 104 6.82 2.42 -16.28
C ILE A 104 7.16 1.52 -17.49
N TRP A 105 7.43 0.24 -17.24
CA TRP A 105 7.79 -0.71 -18.30
C TRP A 105 6.64 -0.98 -19.30
N PRO A 106 5.43 -1.42 -18.89
CA PRO A 106 4.34 -1.63 -19.84
C PRO A 106 3.89 -0.33 -20.53
N VAL A 107 3.96 0.82 -19.85
CA VAL A 107 3.73 2.13 -20.49
C VAL A 107 4.75 2.37 -21.60
N ALA A 108 6.03 2.10 -21.35
CA ALA A 108 7.08 2.26 -22.34
C ALA A 108 6.90 1.31 -23.54
N GLN A 109 6.53 0.05 -23.30
CA GLN A 109 6.24 -0.93 -24.36
C GLN A 109 5.06 -0.50 -25.23
N LEU A 110 3.96 -0.06 -24.61
CA LEU A 110 2.78 0.47 -25.33
C LEU A 110 3.11 1.72 -26.13
N THR A 111 3.89 2.63 -25.56
CA THR A 111 4.28 3.88 -26.23
C THR A 111 5.17 3.58 -27.44
N ALA A 112 6.12 2.65 -27.31
CA ALA A 112 6.95 2.20 -28.43
C ALA A 112 6.14 1.49 -29.53
N ALA A 113 5.12 0.72 -29.15
CA ALA A 113 4.26 0.02 -30.12
C ALA A 113 3.30 0.94 -30.90
N THR A 114 3.11 2.21 -30.49
CA THR A 114 2.09 3.11 -31.05
C THR A 114 2.71 4.38 -31.66
N PRO A 115 3.07 4.38 -32.96
CA PRO A 115 3.82 5.47 -33.57
C PRO A 115 3.00 6.75 -33.81
N SER A 116 1.66 6.70 -33.91
CA SER A 116 0.81 7.88 -34.14
C SER A 116 0.42 8.60 -32.82
N LEU A 117 0.57 9.93 -32.77
CA LEU A 117 0.30 10.78 -31.60
C LEU A 117 -1.14 10.67 -31.06
N GLU A 118 -2.10 10.43 -31.95
CA GLU A 118 -3.54 10.39 -31.64
C GLU A 118 -3.91 9.28 -30.64
N ASN A 119 -3.13 8.20 -30.59
CA ASN A 119 -3.37 7.04 -29.70
C ASN A 119 -2.42 6.97 -28.49
N ARG A 120 -1.48 7.93 -28.32
CA ARG A 120 -0.45 7.86 -27.27
C ARG A 120 -0.94 8.21 -25.88
N ILE A 121 -2.05 8.93 -25.74
CA ILE A 121 -2.53 9.40 -24.44
C ILE A 121 -3.38 8.33 -23.73
N GLY A 122 -4.23 7.61 -24.46
CA GLY A 122 -5.24 6.73 -23.87
C GLY A 122 -4.68 5.57 -23.03
N PRO A 123 -3.98 4.59 -23.64
CA PRO A 123 -3.53 3.40 -22.93
C PRO A 123 -2.49 3.66 -21.82
N PRO A 124 -1.46 4.51 -22.01
CA PRO A 124 -0.53 4.88 -20.93
C PRO A 124 -1.21 5.58 -19.75
N PHE A 125 -2.16 6.49 -20.01
CA PHE A 125 -2.88 7.18 -18.95
C PHE A 125 -3.77 6.23 -18.15
N ALA A 126 -4.43 5.27 -18.82
CA ALA A 126 -5.24 4.25 -18.16
C ALA A 126 -4.42 3.39 -17.18
N LEU A 127 -3.17 3.06 -17.54
CA LEU A 127 -2.27 2.35 -16.63
C LEU A 127 -1.98 3.16 -15.36
N PHE A 128 -1.67 4.45 -15.47
CA PHE A 128 -1.51 5.29 -14.27
C PHE A 128 -2.80 5.44 -13.46
N GLY A 129 -3.96 5.40 -14.10
CA GLY A 129 -5.26 5.28 -13.43
C GLY A 129 -5.39 4.00 -12.59
N ILE A 130 -4.86 2.87 -13.06
CA ILE A 130 -4.82 1.61 -12.30
C ILE A 130 -3.91 1.76 -11.07
N ALA A 131 -2.73 2.39 -11.20
CA ALA A 131 -1.87 2.65 -10.03
C ALA A 131 -2.58 3.51 -8.98
N LEU A 132 -3.29 4.56 -9.39
CA LEU A 132 -4.11 5.38 -8.49
C LEU A 132 -5.20 4.56 -7.80
N ALA A 133 -5.91 3.71 -8.54
CA ALA A 133 -6.94 2.84 -7.98
C ALA A 133 -6.36 1.84 -6.96
N LEU A 134 -5.19 1.26 -7.23
CA LEU A 134 -4.50 0.35 -6.30
C LEU A 134 -4.06 1.08 -5.02
N GLY A 135 -3.46 2.27 -5.15
CA GLY A 135 -3.05 3.08 -4.00
C GLY A 135 -4.25 3.52 -3.15
N ALA A 136 -5.34 3.97 -3.79
CA ALA A 136 -6.58 4.33 -3.11
C ALA A 136 -7.24 3.12 -2.43
N GLY A 137 -7.26 1.96 -3.09
CA GLY A 137 -7.76 0.71 -2.52
C GLY A 137 -6.98 0.29 -1.28
N ALA A 138 -5.66 0.35 -1.33
CA ALA A 138 -4.79 0.07 -0.20
C ALA A 138 -5.00 1.05 0.96
N PHE A 139 -5.17 2.34 0.65
CA PHE A 139 -5.54 3.35 1.64
C PHE A 139 -6.87 3.00 2.34
N VAL A 140 -7.92 2.69 1.57
CA VAL A 140 -9.24 2.34 2.12
C VAL A 140 -9.14 1.08 2.99
N ILE A 141 -8.45 0.03 2.52
CA ILE A 141 -8.24 -1.21 3.28
C ILE A 141 -7.55 -0.90 4.61
N ALA A 142 -6.45 -0.14 4.60
CA ALA A 142 -5.75 0.24 5.82
C ALA A 142 -6.57 1.16 6.74
N ALA A 143 -7.41 2.04 6.17
CA ALA A 143 -8.28 2.94 6.92
C ALA A 143 -9.45 2.22 7.61
N THR A 144 -9.88 1.06 7.12
CA THR A 144 -10.98 0.27 7.70
C THR A 144 -10.59 -0.48 8.98
N ARG A 145 -9.33 -0.39 9.44
CA ARG A 145 -8.91 -1.00 10.71
C ARG A 145 -9.61 -0.35 11.90
N ALA A 146 -9.98 -1.17 12.88
CA ALA A 146 -10.60 -0.70 14.12
C ALA A 146 -9.64 0.24 14.88
N PRO A 147 -10.13 1.35 15.45
CA PRO A 147 -9.34 2.18 16.35
C PRO A 147 -8.87 1.37 17.57
N ALA A 148 -7.61 1.53 17.96
CA ALA A 148 -7.12 1.05 19.25
C ALA A 148 -7.80 1.86 20.36
N GLY A 149 -8.92 1.37 20.89
CA GLY A 149 -9.62 2.02 22.01
C GLY A 149 -11.10 1.67 22.18
N THR A 150 -11.82 1.33 21.11
CA THR A 150 -13.29 1.19 21.18
C THR A 150 -13.82 -0.06 21.88
N SER A 151 -12.98 -1.01 22.27
CA SER A 151 -13.45 -2.34 22.70
C SER A 151 -13.45 -2.56 24.22
N LEU A 152 -12.87 -1.67 25.03
CA LEU A 152 -12.79 -1.85 26.49
C LEU A 152 -13.56 -0.80 27.30
N GLU A 153 -13.65 0.46 26.88
CA GLU A 153 -14.47 1.46 27.61
C GLU A 153 -15.98 1.20 27.48
N LEU A 154 -16.45 0.65 26.35
CA LEU A 154 -17.87 0.33 26.14
C LEU A 154 -18.34 -0.97 26.81
N LEU A 155 -17.42 -1.76 27.36
CA LEU A 155 -17.71 -2.97 28.14
C LEU A 155 -17.44 -2.80 29.65
N ASP A 156 -16.82 -1.68 30.06
CA ASP A 156 -16.54 -1.34 31.47
C ASP A 156 -17.53 -0.27 32.02
N ASP A 157 -18.18 0.53 31.16
CA ASP A 157 -19.25 1.46 31.58
C ASP A 157 -20.63 0.80 31.80
N GLY A 158 -20.72 -0.53 31.60
CA GLY A 158 -21.97 -1.29 31.70
C GLY A 158 -22.00 -2.21 32.93
N VAL A 159 -22.51 -1.69 34.05
CA VAL A 159 -22.83 -2.39 35.31
C VAL A 159 -21.68 -2.42 36.32
N GLN A 160 -21.48 -1.30 37.01
CA GLN A 160 -21.10 -1.33 38.42
C GLN A 160 -22.39 -1.47 39.22
N PRO A 161 -22.79 -2.68 39.67
CA PRO A 161 -23.97 -2.80 40.50
C PRO A 161 -23.62 -2.17 41.85
N ASP A 162 -24.30 -1.08 42.13
CA ASP A 162 -24.50 -0.53 43.46
C ASP A 162 -25.06 -1.64 44.38
N ARG A 163 -24.15 -2.44 44.94
CA ARG A 163 -24.37 -3.39 46.03
C ARG A 163 -23.34 -2.98 47.08
N ASP A 164 -23.68 -2.34 48.20
CA ASP A 164 -24.86 -2.57 49.01
C ASP A 164 -24.96 -1.42 50.06
N PRO A 165 -26.03 -0.59 50.08
CA PRO A 165 -26.23 0.42 51.12
C PRO A 165 -26.53 -0.20 52.51
N GLY A 166 -26.73 -1.53 52.60
CA GLY A 166 -26.98 -2.25 53.84
C GLY A 166 -25.78 -2.33 54.79
N ALA A 167 -24.54 -2.24 54.29
CA ALA A 167 -23.35 -2.38 55.13
C ALA A 167 -23.06 -1.17 56.04
N ARG A 168 -23.64 0.01 55.75
CA ARG A 168 -23.45 1.20 56.62
C ARG A 168 -24.35 1.21 57.86
N ARG A 169 -25.48 0.49 57.88
CA ARG A 169 -26.42 0.55 59.03
C ARG A 169 -26.06 -0.36 60.21
N LEU A 170 -25.09 -1.26 60.05
CA LEU A 170 -24.69 -2.16 61.14
C LEU A 170 -23.64 -1.55 62.09
N ASN A 171 -23.00 -0.44 61.71
CA ASN A 171 -21.95 0.19 62.53
C ASN A 171 -22.47 1.30 63.48
N GLU A 172 -23.75 1.68 63.38
CA GLU A 172 -24.36 2.68 64.27
C GLU A 172 -25.18 2.05 65.40
N ARG A 173 -25.37 0.73 65.43
CA ARG A 173 -26.12 0.03 66.49
C ARG A 173 -25.28 -0.40 67.70
N TRP A 174 -23.99 -0.13 67.70
CA TRP A 174 -23.05 -0.54 68.76
C TRP A 174 -22.21 0.61 69.32
N ARG A 175 -22.76 1.84 69.32
CA ARG A 175 -22.25 2.98 70.09
C ARG A 175 -23.38 3.54 70.94
#